data_AF-A0A524D4W0-F1
#
_entry.id   AF-A0A524D4W0-F1
#
_cell.length_a   1.000
_cell.length_b   1.000
_cell.length_c   1.000
_cell.angle_alpha   90.00
_cell.angle_beta   90.00
_cell.angle_gamma   90.00
#
_symmetry.space_group_name_H-M   'P 1'
#
loop_
_entity.id
_entity.type
_entity.pdbx_description
1 polymer ?
#
loop_
_entity_poly.entity_id
_entity_poly.type
_entity_poly.pdbx_seq_one_letter_code
_entity_poly.pdbx_strand_id
1 'polypeptide(L)'
;MSGLSVVKEGTGVLIEYGETVLALDVGHPDRTTLLSHGHFDHVGRLKLAREVITTKGTLDVFRARGGRVRWKATIAEYGETMFHEDAMITAIDAGHVLGSAMFLIEFSDGMRLLYTGDFNNVDSVVHRAASAVDADVLVTEATYGTPEWVFPNRELTHSQILAKTEEV
;
A
#
# COMPACT_ATOMS: atom_id res chain seq x y z
N MET A 1 5.85 -26.46 -8.51
CA MET A 1 5.74 -25.27 -7.65
C MET A 1 6.13 -24.08 -8.49
N SER A 2 5.22 -23.14 -8.66
CA SER A 2 5.51 -21.88 -9.33
C SER A 2 6.51 -21.09 -8.47
N GLY A 3 7.51 -20.45 -9.10
CA GLY A 3 8.44 -19.58 -8.39
C GLY A 3 7.86 -18.18 -8.27
N LEU A 4 8.03 -17.53 -7.11
CA LEU A 4 7.73 -16.11 -6.96
C LEU A 4 8.91 -15.29 -7.49
N SER A 5 8.64 -14.40 -8.43
CA SER A 5 9.56 -13.37 -8.90
C SER A 5 9.12 -12.01 -8.35
N VAL A 6 10.08 -11.25 -7.81
CA VAL A 6 9.87 -9.90 -7.26
C VAL A 6 10.94 -8.99 -7.85
N VAL A 7 10.52 -8.04 -8.69
CA VAL A 7 11.44 -7.17 -9.42
C VAL A 7 11.10 -5.71 -9.15
N LYS A 8 12.09 -4.94 -8.70
CA LYS A 8 11.92 -3.49 -8.55
C LYS A 8 11.67 -2.86 -9.92
N GLU A 9 10.60 -2.07 -10.02
CA GLU A 9 10.28 -1.32 -11.23
C GLU A 9 9.99 0.14 -10.90
N GLY A 10 10.94 1.02 -11.26
CA GLY A 10 10.86 2.43 -10.88
C GLY A 10 10.82 2.59 -9.37
N THR A 11 9.72 3.14 -8.87
CA THR A 11 9.46 3.37 -7.43
C THR A 11 8.67 2.25 -6.77
N GLY A 12 8.05 1.36 -7.55
CA GLY A 12 7.30 0.21 -7.06
C GLY A 12 7.95 -1.11 -7.41
N VAL A 13 7.13 -2.16 -7.48
CA VAL A 13 7.56 -3.54 -7.64
C VAL A 13 6.62 -4.28 -8.59
N LEU A 14 7.17 -5.12 -9.46
CA LEU A 14 6.41 -6.15 -10.17
C LEU A 14 6.55 -7.47 -9.42
N ILE A 15 5.42 -8.14 -9.21
CA ILE A 15 5.39 -9.53 -8.76
C ILE A 15 4.86 -10.42 -9.87
N GLU A 16 5.43 -11.61 -9.97
CA GLU A 16 4.98 -12.66 -10.87
C GLU A 16 4.95 -13.98 -10.11
N TYR A 17 3.79 -14.63 -10.13
CA TYR A 17 3.57 -15.95 -9.54
C TYR A 17 2.58 -16.75 -10.37
N GLY A 18 3.03 -17.88 -10.92
CA GLY A 18 2.22 -18.64 -11.88
C GLY A 18 1.94 -17.81 -13.13
N GLU A 19 0.67 -17.60 -13.45
CA GLU A 19 0.24 -16.75 -14.58
C GLU A 19 -0.12 -15.32 -14.15
N THR A 20 -0.20 -15.06 -12.84
CA THR A 20 -0.56 -13.76 -12.29
C THR A 20 0.65 -12.85 -12.24
N VAL A 21 0.54 -11.67 -12.85
CA VAL A 21 1.57 -10.62 -12.81
C VAL A 21 0.94 -9.31 -12.39
N LEU A 22 1.31 -8.80 -11.22
CA LEU A 22 0.75 -7.57 -10.66
C LEU A 22 1.84 -6.52 -10.46
N ALA A 23 1.49 -5.27 -10.71
CA ALA A 23 2.30 -4.13 -10.35
C ALA A 23 1.87 -3.58 -8.99
N LEU A 24 2.82 -3.28 -8.12
CA LEU A 24 2.59 -2.76 -6.77
C LEU A 24 3.20 -1.36 -6.71
N ASP A 25 2.36 -0.34 -6.52
CA ASP A 25 2.75 1.08 -6.47
C ASP A 25 3.56 1.61 -7.67
N VAL A 26 3.40 0.95 -8.81
CA VAL A 26 3.98 1.39 -10.08
C VAL A 26 2.96 1.23 -11.21
N GLY A 27 2.69 2.31 -11.94
CA GLY A 27 1.79 2.24 -13.09
C GLY A 27 2.43 1.46 -14.24
N HIS A 28 1.75 0.41 -14.71
CA HIS A 28 2.20 -0.46 -15.79
C HIS A 28 1.18 -0.53 -16.95
N PRO A 29 1.62 -0.51 -18.22
CA PRO A 29 0.71 -0.48 -19.38
C PRO A 29 -0.05 -1.80 -19.61
N ASP A 30 0.53 -2.93 -19.22
CA ASP A 30 -0.03 -4.25 -19.54
C ASP A 30 -0.42 -5.07 -18.31
N ARG A 31 -0.33 -4.49 -17.11
CA ARG A 31 -0.56 -5.18 -15.84
C ARG A 31 -1.45 -4.35 -14.94
N THR A 32 -2.24 -5.01 -14.11
CA THR A 32 -3.02 -4.32 -13.10
C THR A 32 -2.11 -3.81 -11.99
N THR A 33 -2.30 -2.55 -11.61
CA THR A 33 -1.57 -1.92 -10.51
C THR A 33 -2.40 -1.97 -9.23
N LEU A 34 -1.86 -2.52 -8.15
CA LEU A 34 -2.37 -2.32 -6.81
C LEU A 34 -1.67 -1.07 -6.24
N LEU A 35 -2.45 -0.02 -6.00
CA LEU A 35 -1.94 1.24 -5.45
C LEU A 35 -2.30 1.35 -3.97
N SER A 36 -1.29 1.29 -3.11
CA SER A 36 -1.41 1.30 -1.66
C SER A 36 -1.90 2.65 -1.15
N HIS A 37 -1.30 3.76 -1.59
CA HIS A 37 -1.63 5.09 -1.09
C HIS A 37 -1.23 6.25 -2.01
N GLY A 38 -1.65 7.47 -1.63
CA GLY A 38 -1.57 8.67 -2.47
C GLY A 38 -0.29 9.50 -2.37
N HIS A 39 0.82 8.97 -1.83
CA HIS A 39 2.09 9.68 -1.83
C HIS A 39 2.72 9.76 -3.22
N PHE A 40 3.54 10.79 -3.43
CA PHE A 40 4.00 11.17 -4.77
C PHE A 40 4.87 10.09 -5.43
N ASP A 41 5.70 9.43 -4.65
CA ASP A 41 6.57 8.32 -5.05
C ASP A 41 5.80 7.05 -5.43
N HIS A 42 4.59 6.83 -4.90
CA HIS A 42 3.72 5.70 -5.25
C HIS A 42 2.82 6.02 -6.47
N VAL A 43 2.45 7.28 -6.66
CA VAL A 43 1.55 7.67 -7.78
C VAL A 43 2.30 8.15 -9.04
N GLY A 44 3.61 8.37 -8.96
CA GLY A 44 4.39 9.08 -9.97
C GLY A 44 4.36 8.46 -11.38
N ARG A 45 4.14 7.14 -11.46
CA ARG A 45 4.08 6.41 -12.75
C ARG A 45 2.68 5.98 -13.17
N LEU A 46 1.62 6.35 -12.43
CA LEU A 46 0.23 5.96 -12.77
C LEU A 46 -0.25 6.49 -14.12
N LYS A 47 0.41 7.49 -14.70
CA LYS A 47 0.15 7.93 -16.09
C LYS A 47 0.38 6.83 -17.15
N LEU A 48 1.15 5.79 -16.79
CA LEU A 48 1.43 4.62 -17.63
C LEU A 48 0.49 3.45 -17.30
N ALA A 49 -0.28 3.54 -16.21
CA ALA A 49 -1.17 2.46 -15.81
C ALA A 49 -2.29 2.26 -16.82
N ARG A 50 -2.63 0.99 -17.08
CA ARG A 50 -3.88 0.64 -17.76
C ARG A 50 -5.03 0.51 -16.78
N GLU A 51 -4.80 -0.19 -15.68
CA GLU A 51 -5.79 -0.47 -14.64
C GLU A 51 -5.15 -0.32 -13.26
N VAL A 52 -5.90 0.26 -12.33
CA VAL A 52 -5.46 0.44 -10.94
C VAL A 52 -6.59 0.01 -9.99
N ILE A 53 -6.26 -0.90 -9.09
CA ILE A 53 -7.07 -1.26 -7.92
C ILE A 53 -6.53 -0.46 -6.73
N THR A 54 -7.41 0.29 -6.06
CA THR A 54 -7.02 1.13 -4.91
C THR A 54 -8.23 1.44 -4.05
N THR A 55 -8.00 1.97 -2.85
CA THR A 55 -9.11 2.41 -1.98
C THR A 55 -9.72 3.71 -2.48
N LYS A 56 -10.96 3.97 -2.06
CA LYS A 56 -11.61 5.27 -2.34
C LYS A 56 -10.82 6.44 -1.75
N GLY A 57 -10.30 6.31 -0.53
CA GLY A 57 -9.52 7.36 0.13
C GLY A 57 -8.27 7.75 -0.67
N THR A 58 -7.52 6.75 -1.15
CA THR A 58 -6.33 6.98 -1.97
C THR A 58 -6.67 7.66 -3.30
N LEU A 59 -7.74 7.22 -3.96
CA LEU A 59 -8.20 7.84 -5.20
C LEU A 59 -8.64 9.30 -4.99
N ASP A 60 -9.33 9.59 -3.89
CA ASP A 60 -9.77 10.94 -3.55
C ASP A 60 -8.58 11.85 -3.25
N VAL A 61 -7.59 11.38 -2.50
CA VAL A 61 -6.32 12.10 -2.26
C VAL A 61 -5.59 12.38 -3.57
N PHE A 62 -5.47 11.38 -4.45
CA PHE A 62 -4.84 11.55 -5.77
C PHE A 62 -5.54 12.66 -6.59
N ARG A 63 -6.88 12.64 -6.64
CA ARG A 63 -7.68 13.66 -7.33
C ARG A 63 -7.54 15.04 -6.70
N ALA A 64 -7.61 15.13 -5.38
CA ALA A 64 -7.48 16.39 -4.64
C ALA A 64 -6.12 17.07 -4.88
N ARG A 65 -5.07 16.27 -5.12
CA ARG A 65 -3.72 16.75 -5.49
C ARG A 65 -3.57 17.10 -6.98
N GLY A 66 -4.66 17.15 -7.74
CA GLY A 66 -4.67 17.46 -9.17
C GLY A 66 -4.42 16.25 -10.09
N GLY A 67 -4.37 15.04 -9.53
CA GLY A 67 -4.22 13.80 -10.27
C GLY A 67 -5.40 13.58 -11.22
N ARG A 68 -5.10 13.27 -12.49
CA ARG A 68 -6.10 12.94 -13.50
C ARG A 68 -6.11 11.43 -13.72
N VAL A 69 -7.25 10.80 -13.46
CA VAL A 69 -7.47 9.38 -13.72
C VAL A 69 -7.57 9.17 -15.23
N ARG A 70 -6.62 8.43 -15.81
CA ARG A 70 -6.56 8.08 -17.24
C ARG A 70 -6.55 6.56 -17.47
N TRP A 71 -6.77 5.83 -16.39
CA TRP A 71 -6.71 4.38 -16.28
C TRP A 71 -8.07 3.87 -15.79
N LYS A 72 -8.34 2.58 -16.01
CA LYS A 72 -9.50 1.92 -15.41
C LYS A 72 -9.31 1.84 -13.90
N ALA A 73 -10.24 2.42 -13.14
CA ALA A 73 -10.18 2.44 -11.69
C ALA A 73 -11.12 1.37 -11.12
N THR A 74 -10.60 0.56 -10.20
CA THR A 74 -11.40 -0.38 -9.39
C THR A 74 -11.21 -0.01 -7.92
N ILE A 75 -12.32 0.17 -7.22
CA ILE A 75 -12.29 0.50 -5.79
C ILE A 75 -12.24 -0.80 -4.99
N ALA A 76 -11.22 -0.93 -4.15
CA ALA A 76 -11.14 -1.97 -3.15
C ALA A 76 -11.67 -1.44 -1.82
N GLU A 77 -12.74 -2.05 -1.31
CA GLU A 77 -13.26 -1.78 0.03
C GLU A 77 -12.46 -2.60 1.05
N TYR A 78 -12.20 -2.00 2.22
CA TYR A 78 -11.39 -2.66 3.24
C TYR A 78 -12.07 -3.94 3.75
N GLY A 79 -11.30 -5.03 3.81
CA GLY A 79 -11.76 -6.34 4.27
C GLY A 79 -12.64 -7.09 3.27
N GLU A 80 -13.00 -6.48 2.13
CA GLU A 80 -13.69 -7.18 1.04
C GLU A 80 -12.67 -7.82 0.10
N THR A 81 -12.92 -9.08 -0.26
CA THR A 81 -12.07 -9.82 -1.18
C THR A 81 -12.67 -9.81 -2.58
N MET A 82 -11.85 -9.49 -3.58
CA MET A 82 -12.21 -9.53 -4.99
C MET A 82 -11.35 -10.51 -5.77
N PHE A 83 -11.94 -11.21 -6.75
CA PHE A 83 -11.18 -12.06 -7.67
C PHE A 83 -10.69 -11.24 -8.86
N HIS A 84 -9.39 -11.34 -9.18
CA HIS A 84 -8.76 -10.60 -10.26
C HIS A 84 -7.51 -11.34 -10.80
N GLU A 85 -7.42 -11.56 -12.11
CA GLU A 85 -6.26 -12.19 -12.79
C GLU A 85 -5.75 -13.48 -12.08
N ASP A 86 -6.68 -14.36 -11.70
CA ASP A 86 -6.44 -15.64 -11.01
C ASP A 86 -5.93 -15.56 -9.57
N ALA A 87 -6.05 -14.38 -8.95
CA ALA A 87 -5.80 -14.19 -7.52
C ALA A 87 -7.02 -13.57 -6.81
N MET A 88 -7.14 -13.87 -5.52
CA MET A 88 -8.04 -13.18 -4.60
C MET A 88 -7.28 -12.02 -3.95
N ILE A 89 -7.82 -10.80 -4.03
CA ILE A 89 -7.17 -9.59 -3.54
C ILE A 89 -8.04 -8.96 -2.47
N THR A 90 -7.46 -8.70 -1.30
CA THR A 90 -8.13 -8.04 -0.18
C THR A 90 -7.33 -6.80 0.23
N ALA A 91 -7.97 -5.64 0.25
CA ALA A 91 -7.38 -4.42 0.81
C ALA A 91 -7.56 -4.39 2.33
N ILE A 92 -6.51 -4.04 3.06
CA ILE A 92 -6.48 -4.01 4.53
C ILE A 92 -5.90 -2.66 4.95
N ASP A 93 -6.47 -2.02 5.97
CA ASP A 93 -6.00 -0.70 6.42
C ASP A 93 -4.52 -0.78 6.85
N ALA A 94 -3.69 0.07 6.24
CA ALA A 94 -2.26 0.16 6.55
C ALA A 94 -1.96 1.11 7.71
N GLY A 95 -2.95 1.88 8.19
CA GLY A 95 -2.78 2.80 9.32
C GLY A 95 -1.83 3.99 9.06
N HIS A 96 -1.39 4.19 7.82
CA HIS A 96 -0.36 5.15 7.44
C HIS A 96 -0.92 6.54 7.16
N VAL A 97 -1.75 6.66 6.12
CA VAL A 97 -2.40 7.91 5.69
C VAL A 97 -3.83 7.62 5.23
N LEU A 98 -4.61 8.67 4.99
CA LEU A 98 -5.99 8.53 4.51
C LEU A 98 -6.07 7.64 3.26
N GLY A 99 -6.72 6.48 3.40
CA GLY A 99 -6.91 5.51 2.33
C GLY A 99 -5.75 4.53 2.13
N SER A 100 -4.67 4.60 2.91
CA SER A 100 -3.56 3.65 2.77
C SER A 100 -4.01 2.21 2.96
N ALA A 101 -3.59 1.32 2.07
CA ALA A 101 -3.92 -0.10 2.13
C ALA A 101 -2.69 -0.99 1.98
N MET A 102 -2.63 -2.02 2.81
CA MET A 102 -1.93 -3.26 2.50
C MET A 102 -2.81 -4.10 1.56
N PHE A 103 -2.20 -4.93 0.74
CA PHE A 103 -2.91 -5.88 -0.12
C PHE A 103 -2.50 -7.31 0.20
N LEU A 104 -3.47 -8.10 0.65
CA LEU A 104 -3.34 -9.55 0.73
C LEU A 104 -3.75 -10.14 -0.62
N ILE A 105 -2.85 -10.92 -1.22
CA ILE A 105 -3.03 -11.57 -2.51
C ILE A 105 -2.94 -13.08 -2.28
N GLU A 106 -4.02 -13.79 -2.57
CA GLU A 106 -4.13 -15.23 -2.38
C GLU A 106 -4.25 -15.91 -3.74
N PHE A 107 -3.25 -16.73 -4.09
CA PHE A 107 -3.17 -17.42 -5.37
C PHE A 107 -3.97 -18.73 -5.34
N SER A 108 -4.30 -19.23 -6.54
CA SER A 108 -5.17 -20.41 -6.70
C SER A 108 -4.65 -21.70 -6.07
N ASP A 109 -3.34 -21.82 -5.85
CA ASP A 109 -2.70 -22.96 -5.17
C ASP A 109 -2.59 -22.79 -3.64
N GLY A 110 -3.11 -21.69 -3.10
CA GLY A 110 -3.18 -21.39 -1.67
C GLY A 110 -2.02 -20.54 -1.14
N MET A 111 -1.07 -20.12 -1.98
CA MET A 111 0.02 -19.22 -1.59
C MET A 111 -0.54 -17.82 -1.24
N ARG A 112 -0.16 -17.24 -0.10
CA ARG A 112 -0.63 -15.93 0.39
C ARG A 112 0.50 -14.90 0.50
N LEU A 113 0.43 -13.82 -0.29
CA LEU A 113 1.41 -12.74 -0.34
C LEU A 113 0.78 -11.48 0.27
N LEU A 114 1.43 -10.90 1.27
CA LEU A 114 1.06 -9.58 1.78
C LEU A 114 2.03 -8.52 1.25
N TYR A 115 1.49 -7.54 0.54
CA TYR A 115 2.20 -6.30 0.24
C TYR A 115 1.76 -5.21 1.21
N THR A 116 2.69 -4.63 1.96
CA THR A 116 2.33 -3.63 3.00
C THR A 116 2.08 -2.24 2.43
N GLY A 117 2.67 -1.90 1.28
CA GLY A 117 2.95 -0.49 0.97
C GLY A 117 3.73 0.15 2.12
N ASP A 118 3.49 1.43 2.36
CA ASP A 118 3.87 2.06 3.64
C ASP A 118 2.79 1.77 4.69
N PHE A 119 3.20 1.37 5.89
CA PHE A 119 2.26 1.02 6.96
C PHE A 119 2.71 1.57 8.30
N ASN A 120 1.77 1.67 9.23
CA ASN A 120 2.05 2.07 10.60
C ASN A 120 1.40 1.10 11.58
N ASN A 121 2.20 0.50 12.45
CA ASN A 121 1.74 -0.45 13.47
C ASN A 121 1.38 0.21 14.81
N VAL A 122 1.27 1.55 14.85
CA VAL A 122 0.89 2.32 16.04
C VAL A 122 -0.27 3.23 15.69
N ASP A 123 -1.28 3.27 16.57
CA ASP A 123 -2.39 4.21 16.45
C ASP A 123 -1.87 5.66 16.31
N SER A 124 -2.58 6.44 15.51
CA SER A 124 -2.40 7.88 15.43
C SER A 124 -3.69 8.58 15.87
N VAL A 125 -3.69 9.91 15.84
CA VAL A 125 -4.90 10.70 16.16
C VAL A 125 -6.06 10.40 15.19
N VAL A 126 -5.74 10.00 13.95
CA VAL A 126 -6.72 9.89 12.85
C VAL A 126 -6.79 8.51 12.20
N HIS A 127 -5.85 7.62 12.50
CA HIS A 127 -5.77 6.27 11.93
C HIS A 127 -5.51 5.22 13.01
N ARG A 128 -6.12 4.05 12.85
CA ARG A 128 -5.77 2.86 13.65
C ARG A 128 -4.52 2.21 13.10
N ALA A 129 -3.78 1.53 13.95
CA ALA A 129 -2.64 0.71 13.55
C ALA A 129 -3.05 -0.35 12.53
N ALA A 130 -2.14 -0.64 11.59
CA ALA A 130 -2.22 -1.80 10.72
C ALA A 130 -2.40 -3.08 11.55
N SER A 131 -3.33 -3.93 11.12
CA SER A 131 -3.55 -5.23 11.74
C SER A 131 -2.52 -6.25 11.24
N ALA A 132 -2.10 -7.17 12.10
CA ALA A 132 -1.29 -8.30 11.67
C ALA A 132 -2.11 -9.22 10.74
N VAL A 133 -1.51 -9.63 9.62
CA VAL A 133 -2.13 -10.50 8.62
C VAL A 133 -1.22 -11.70 8.40
N ASP A 134 -1.80 -12.89 8.49
CA ASP A 134 -1.09 -14.13 8.21
C ASP A 134 -0.85 -14.29 6.71
N ALA A 135 0.39 -14.57 6.31
CA ALA A 135 0.82 -14.70 4.92
C ALA A 135 2.10 -15.55 4.84
N ASP A 136 2.31 -16.24 3.72
CA ASP A 136 3.52 -17.02 3.45
C ASP A 136 4.69 -16.13 3.02
N VAL A 137 4.39 -15.04 2.30
CA VAL A 137 5.38 -14.08 1.82
C VAL A 137 4.96 -12.67 2.22
N LEU A 138 5.91 -11.92 2.80
CA LEU A 138 5.75 -10.51 3.13
C LEU A 138 6.65 -9.65 2.24
N VAL A 139 6.04 -8.79 1.43
CA VAL A 139 6.72 -7.71 0.71
C VAL A 139 6.48 -6.42 1.49
N THR A 140 7.49 -6.00 2.27
CA THR A 140 7.39 -4.87 3.18
C THR A 140 8.29 -3.70 2.79
N GLU A 141 7.88 -2.50 3.19
CA GLU A 141 8.78 -1.36 3.28
C GLU A 141 9.85 -1.57 4.37
N ALA A 142 10.96 -0.83 4.26
CA ALA A 142 12.09 -0.90 5.19
C ALA A 142 12.62 0.51 5.52
N THR A 143 11.73 1.51 5.57
CA THR A 143 12.08 2.92 5.81
C THR A 143 12.90 3.09 7.08
N TYR A 144 12.55 2.34 8.11
CA TYR A 144 13.26 2.28 9.39
C TYR A 144 13.87 0.89 9.66
N GLY A 145 14.36 0.22 8.61
CA GLY A 145 14.90 -1.15 8.68
C GLY A 145 16.25 -1.30 9.40
N THR A 146 16.79 -0.24 10.01
CA THR A 146 18.03 -0.30 10.79
C THR A 146 17.74 -0.11 12.29
N PRO A 147 18.47 -0.78 13.19
CA PRO A 147 18.23 -0.71 14.63
C PRO A 147 18.55 0.67 15.24
N GLU A 148 19.17 1.57 14.46
CA GLU A 148 19.53 2.93 14.87
C GLU A 148 18.32 3.87 14.89
N TRP A 149 17.26 3.54 14.13
CA TRP A 149 16.03 4.32 14.08
C TRP A 149 15.13 4.03 15.28
N VAL A 150 15.46 4.66 16.41
CA VAL A 150 14.67 4.60 17.65
C VAL A 150 13.95 5.93 17.84
N PHE A 151 12.62 5.90 17.79
CA PHE A 151 11.77 7.09 17.94
C PHE A 151 11.10 7.12 19.33
N PRO A 152 10.87 8.31 19.90
CA PRO A 152 10.02 8.44 21.09
C PRO A 152 8.58 7.98 20.80
N ASN A 153 7.84 7.62 21.85
CA ASN A 153 6.41 7.36 21.73
C ASN A 153 5.70 8.61 21.17
N ARG A 154 4.72 8.40 20.25
CA ARG A 154 3.91 9.46 19.66
C ARG A 154 3.29 10.41 20.67
N GLU A 155 2.76 9.92 21.78
CA GLU A 155 2.15 10.75 22.82
C GLU A 155 3.15 11.76 23.40
N LEU A 156 4.37 11.32 23.67
CA LEU A 156 5.44 12.19 24.15
C LEU A 156 5.76 13.27 23.11
N THR A 157 5.91 12.89 21.84
CA THR A 157 6.16 13.84 20.74
C THR A 157 5.03 14.85 20.61
N HIS A 158 3.76 14.43 20.71
CA HIS A 158 2.60 15.33 20.68
C HIS A 158 2.64 16.32 21.84
N SER A 159 2.90 15.86 23.07
CA SER A 159 3.01 16.74 24.24
C SER A 159 4.14 17.76 24.08
N GLN A 160 5.29 17.36 23.52
CA GLN A 160 6.41 18.27 23.26
C GLN A 160 6.05 19.34 22.21
N ILE A 161 5.31 18.97 21.16
CA ILE A 161 4.83 19.92 20.15
C ILE A 161 3.87 20.94 20.80
N LEU A 162 2.90 20.47 21.59
CA LEU A 162 1.93 21.34 22.26
C LEU A 162 2.59 22.31 23.23
N ALA A 163 3.48 21.81 24.10
CA ALA A 163 4.23 22.66 25.02
C ALA A 163 4.99 23.76 24.28
N LYS A 164 5.56 23.45 23.11
CA LYS A 164 6.28 24.44 22.31
C LYS A 164 5.38 25.55 21.74
N THR A 165 4.09 25.27 21.52
CA THR A 165 3.13 26.29 21.06
C THR A 165 2.73 27.28 22.14
N GLU A 166 2.89 26.94 23.43
CA GLU A 166 2.54 27.80 24.57
C GLU A 166 3.68 28.77 24.96
N GLU A 167 4.88 28.58 24.39
CA GLU A 167 6.05 29.43 24.63
C GLU A 167 6.07 30.71 23.75
N VAL A 168 5.09 30.90 22.88
CA VAL A 168 5.01 31.99 21.86
C VAL A 168 3.89 32.95 22.20
#